data_AF-A0A453P6R5-F1
#
_entry.id   AF-A0A453P6R5-F1
#
_cell.length_a   1.000
_cell.length_b   1.000
_cell.length_c   1.000
_cell.angle_alpha   90.00
_cell.angle_beta   90.00
_cell.angle_gamma   90.00
#
_symmetry.space_group_name_H-M   'P 1'
#
loop_
_entity.id
_entity.type
_entity.pdbx_description
1 polymer ?
#
loop_
_entity_poly.entity_id
_entity_poly.type
_entity_poly.pdbx_seq_one_letter_code
_entity_poly.pdbx_strand_id
1 'polypeptide(L)'
;MKNSEEWKRYKRPPSEQEYSEDVSQLRHGLNVEPSREELNHLSKACCRLWELDLNRLLPGNDYRIECGQGKKVYQKGDMASENLFSWLRMTCCGGLHTLAFVHFFTTTTHAKDTRN
;
A
#
# COMPACT_ATOMS: atom_id res chain seq x y z
N MET A 1 2.36 -14.97 -19.89
CA MET A 1 3.70 -14.37 -20.09
C MET A 1 3.64 -12.84 -20.29
N LYS A 2 2.75 -12.09 -19.59
CA LYS A 2 2.70 -10.61 -19.68
C LYS A 2 3.48 -9.90 -18.55
N ASN A 3 3.78 -10.59 -17.45
CA ASN A 3 4.29 -10.00 -16.20
C ASN A 3 5.81 -9.70 -16.23
N SER A 4 6.61 -10.41 -17.03
CA SER A 4 8.08 -10.22 -17.02
C SER A 4 8.57 -8.91 -17.64
N GLU A 5 7.82 -8.38 -18.62
CA GLU A 5 8.16 -7.13 -19.31
C GLU A 5 7.77 -5.91 -18.45
N GLU A 6 6.61 -5.95 -17.79
CA GLU A 6 6.20 -4.92 -16.83
C GLU A 6 7.16 -4.81 -15.65
N TRP A 7 7.65 -5.94 -15.13
CA TRP A 7 8.65 -5.94 -14.06
C TRP A 7 9.96 -5.23 -14.43
N LYS A 8 10.44 -5.41 -15.66
CA LYS A 8 11.65 -4.72 -16.15
C LYS A 8 11.45 -3.21 -16.18
N ARG A 9 10.22 -2.72 -16.39
CA ARG A 9 9.88 -1.29 -16.38
C ARG A 9 10.06 -0.65 -15.00
N TYR A 10 9.70 -1.35 -13.92
CA TYR A 10 9.85 -0.87 -12.54
C TYR A 10 11.31 -0.87 -12.04
N LYS A 11 12.22 -1.58 -12.72
CA LYS A 11 13.66 -1.60 -12.39
C LYS A 11 14.46 -0.47 -13.03
N ARG A 12 13.83 0.35 -13.87
CA ARG A 12 14.50 1.47 -14.54
C ARG A 12 14.87 2.57 -13.54
N PRO A 13 15.93 3.35 -13.79
CA PRO A 13 16.22 4.52 -12.97
C PRO A 13 15.04 5.50 -12.98
N PRO A 14 14.83 6.31 -11.93
CA PRO A 14 13.66 7.18 -11.79
C PRO A 14 13.40 8.10 -12.98
N SER A 15 14.46 8.53 -13.69
CA SER A 15 14.38 9.36 -14.89
C SER A 15 13.78 8.66 -16.13
N GLU A 16 13.73 7.33 -16.14
CA GLU A 16 13.25 6.50 -17.25
C GLU A 16 11.95 5.75 -16.90
N GLN A 17 11.40 6.00 -15.71
CA GLN A 17 10.14 5.41 -15.28
C GLN A 17 8.97 6.24 -15.81
N GLU A 18 8.13 5.59 -16.60
CA GLU A 18 6.86 6.16 -17.07
C GLU A 18 5.77 5.81 -16.05
N TYR A 19 5.41 6.80 -15.24
CA TYR A 19 4.30 6.72 -14.31
C TYR A 19 2.99 7.00 -15.04
N SER A 20 1.88 6.37 -14.63
CA SER A 20 0.58 6.64 -15.26
C SER A 20 0.21 8.13 -15.08
N GLU A 21 0.05 8.85 -16.19
CA GLU A 21 -0.43 10.23 -16.20
C GLU A 21 -1.89 10.35 -15.73
N ASP A 22 -2.61 9.24 -15.57
CA ASP A 22 -4.00 9.15 -15.12
C ASP A 22 -4.25 9.83 -13.76
N VAL A 23 -3.22 10.02 -12.94
CA VAL A 23 -3.35 10.82 -11.72
C VAL A 23 -3.64 12.28 -12.07
N SER A 24 -3.05 12.85 -13.12
CA SER A 24 -3.31 14.23 -13.53
C SER A 24 -4.71 14.43 -14.13
N GLN A 25 -5.23 13.43 -14.87
CA GLN A 25 -6.53 13.51 -15.55
C GLN A 25 -7.72 13.17 -14.63
N LEU A 26 -7.54 12.30 -13.62
CA LEU A 26 -8.56 12.04 -12.59
C LEU A 26 -8.73 13.19 -11.57
N ARG A 27 -7.82 14.18 -11.57
CA ARG A 27 -7.66 15.19 -10.50
C ARG A 27 -7.90 16.61 -11.03
N HIS A 28 -9.09 16.91 -11.56
CA HIS A 28 -9.51 18.30 -11.68
C HIS A 28 -9.72 18.90 -10.26
N GLY A 29 -8.66 19.33 -9.58
CA GLY A 29 -8.76 20.14 -8.34
C GLY A 29 -7.78 19.87 -7.21
N LEU A 30 -6.93 18.84 -7.28
CA LEU A 30 -5.92 18.60 -6.24
C LEU A 30 -4.55 19.12 -6.69
N ASN A 31 -4.09 20.21 -6.08
CA ASN A 31 -2.72 20.70 -6.29
C ASN A 31 -1.71 19.71 -5.69
N VAL A 32 -0.93 19.05 -6.55
CA VAL A 32 0.09 18.07 -6.15
C VAL A 32 1.44 18.75 -5.87
N GLU A 33 1.58 20.03 -6.21
CA GLU A 33 2.80 20.78 -5.96
C GLU A 33 2.95 21.08 -4.45
N PRO A 34 4.07 20.68 -3.83
CA PRO A 34 4.27 20.88 -2.40
C PRO A 34 4.54 22.34 -2.06
N SER A 35 3.93 22.80 -0.98
CA SER A 35 4.19 24.12 -0.38
C SER A 35 5.54 24.14 0.35
N ARG A 36 6.08 25.35 0.57
CA ARG A 36 7.33 25.53 1.31
C ARG A 36 7.20 25.05 2.76
N GLU A 37 6.03 25.22 3.36
CA GLU A 37 5.70 24.79 4.71
C GLU A 37 5.70 23.27 4.85
N GLU A 38 5.19 22.53 3.85
CA GLU A 38 5.25 21.08 3.83
C GLU A 38 6.70 20.60 3.70
N LEU A 39 7.49 21.23 2.83
CA LEU A 39 8.91 20.88 2.66
C LEU A 39 9.74 21.12 3.92
N ASN A 40 9.37 22.10 4.74
CA ASN A 40 10.09 22.43 5.98
C ASN A 40 9.58 21.69 7.23
N HIS A 41 8.39 21.09 7.19
CA HIS A 41 7.79 20.42 8.35
C HIS A 41 7.30 19.01 8.00
N LEU A 42 8.01 18.00 8.50
CA LEU A 42 7.71 16.60 8.25
C LEU A 42 6.25 16.23 8.57
N SER A 43 5.71 16.69 9.72
CA SER A 43 4.31 16.41 10.07
C SER A 43 3.33 16.96 9.03
N LYS A 44 3.58 18.16 8.49
CA LYS A 44 2.73 18.76 7.46
C LYS A 44 2.84 18.02 6.13
N ALA A 45 4.06 17.65 5.72
CA ALA A 45 4.27 16.79 4.56
C ALA A 45 3.54 15.44 4.70
N CYS A 46 3.62 14.79 5.86
CA CYS A 46 2.93 13.52 6.10
C CYS A 46 1.40 13.67 6.04
N CYS A 47 0.84 14.74 6.62
CA CYS A 47 -0.60 15.02 6.49
C CYS A 47 -0.99 15.21 5.03
N ARG A 48 -0.20 15.95 4.26
CA ARG A 48 -0.48 16.16 2.84
C ARG A 48 -0.42 14.86 2.04
N LEU A 49 0.61 14.04 2.25
CA LEU A 49 0.72 12.73 1.61
C LEU A 49 -0.45 11.82 1.99
N TRP A 50 -0.93 11.91 3.23
CA TRP A 50 -2.10 11.16 3.67
C TRP A 50 -3.36 11.52 2.88
N GLU A 51 -3.60 12.81 2.64
CA GLU A 51 -4.72 13.33 1.85
C GLU A 51 -4.62 12.95 0.36
N LEU A 52 -3.40 12.91 -0.19
CA LEU A 52 -3.16 12.60 -1.59
C LEU A 52 -3.23 11.10 -1.91
N ASP A 53 -3.15 10.24 -0.89
CA ASP A 53 -3.21 8.79 -1.02
C ASP A 53 -4.65 8.29 -1.26
N LEU A 54 -5.07 8.32 -2.51
CA LEU A 54 -6.37 7.80 -2.95
C LEU A 54 -6.40 6.27 -3.10
N ASN A 55 -5.26 5.59 -3.02
CA ASN A 55 -5.21 4.13 -3.08
C ASN A 55 -5.38 3.49 -1.69
N ARG A 56 -5.59 4.33 -0.67
CA ARG A 56 -5.84 3.91 0.70
C ARG A 56 -7.13 3.10 0.79
N LEU A 57 -7.00 1.87 1.29
CA LEU A 57 -8.14 1.01 1.58
C LEU A 57 -8.98 1.60 2.72
N LEU A 58 -10.30 1.59 2.58
CA LEU A 58 -11.24 2.09 3.56
C LEU A 58 -11.75 0.95 4.46
N PRO A 59 -11.70 1.10 5.79
CA PRO A 59 -12.25 0.12 6.71
C PRO A 59 -13.76 -0.02 6.50
N GLY A 60 -14.28 -1.24 6.57
CA GLY A 60 -15.68 -1.58 6.34
C GLY A 60 -16.10 -1.65 4.87
N ASN A 61 -15.35 -1.03 3.94
CA ASN A 61 -15.58 -1.16 2.50
C ASN A 61 -14.57 -2.10 1.84
N ASP A 62 -13.28 -1.84 2.04
CA ASP A 62 -12.19 -2.54 1.37
C ASP A 62 -11.56 -3.60 2.26
N TYR A 63 -11.67 -3.47 3.59
CA TYR A 63 -11.27 -4.52 4.53
C TYR A 63 -12.06 -4.44 5.83
N ARG A 64 -12.07 -5.54 6.58
CA ARG A 64 -12.53 -5.57 7.97
C ARG A 64 -11.46 -6.21 8.84
N ILE A 65 -11.19 -5.54 9.96
CA ILE A 65 -10.31 -6.07 11.01
C ILE A 65 -11.10 -6.48 12.24
N GLU A 66 -10.61 -7.53 12.90
CA GLU A 66 -11.04 -8.01 14.20
C GLU A 66 -9.88 -7.87 15.17
N CYS A 67 -9.85 -6.77 15.92
CA CYS A 67 -8.77 -6.45 16.84
C CYS A 67 -8.70 -7.38 18.07
N GLY A 68 -9.66 -8.30 18.23
CA GLY A 68 -9.79 -9.15 19.40
C GLY A 68 -10.02 -8.38 20.69
N GLN A 69 -9.72 -9.03 21.82
CA GLN A 69 -9.73 -8.39 23.13
C GLN A 69 -8.36 -7.78 23.41
N GLY A 70 -8.33 -6.53 23.90
CA GLY A 70 -7.09 -5.86 24.27
C GLY A 70 -6.33 -6.68 25.33
N LYS A 71 -5.04 -6.93 25.09
CA LYS A 71 -4.20 -7.71 26.00
C LYS A 71 -3.66 -6.83 27.12
N LYS A 72 -4.10 -7.08 28.35
CA LYS A 72 -3.53 -6.48 29.56
C LYS A 72 -2.25 -7.21 29.96
N VAL A 73 -1.33 -6.51 30.61
CA VAL A 73 0.00 -7.03 31.01
C VAL A 73 -0.09 -8.32 31.84
N TYR A 74 -1.14 -8.49 32.64
CA TYR A 74 -1.35 -9.65 33.50
C TYR A 74 -2.13 -10.79 32.85
N GLN A 75 -2.65 -10.62 31.63
CA GLN A 75 -3.38 -11.67 30.92
C GLN A 75 -2.40 -12.63 30.23
N LYS A 76 -2.51 -13.91 30.59
CA LYS A 76 -1.79 -15.01 29.93
C LYS A 76 -2.67 -15.61 28.83
N GLY A 77 -2.05 -15.94 27.70
CA GLY A 77 -2.73 -16.48 26.52
C GLY A 77 -2.80 -15.49 25.35
N ASP A 78 -3.30 -15.98 24.22
CA ASP A 78 -3.65 -15.16 23.07
C ASP A 78 -5.08 -14.63 23.23
N MET A 79 -5.23 -13.31 23.11
CA MET A 79 -6.51 -12.60 23.27
C MET A 79 -7.11 -12.20 21.91
N ALA A 80 -6.43 -12.53 20.81
CA ALA A 80 -6.86 -12.38 19.44
C ALA A 80 -6.67 -13.73 18.73
N SER A 81 -7.41 -14.74 19.18
CA SER A 81 -7.32 -16.11 18.66
C SER A 81 -7.75 -16.26 17.21
N GLU A 82 -8.50 -15.27 16.69
CA GLU A 82 -8.94 -15.20 15.31
C GLU A 82 -7.97 -14.36 14.46
N ASN A 83 -8.04 -14.53 13.14
CA ASN A 83 -7.25 -13.72 12.22
C ASN A 83 -7.61 -12.23 12.33
N LEU A 84 -6.59 -11.37 12.30
CA LEU A 84 -6.78 -9.91 12.37
C LEU A 84 -7.66 -9.39 11.22
N PHE A 85 -7.56 -9.95 10.02
CA PHE A 85 -8.44 -9.60 8.91
C PHE A 85 -9.55 -10.64 8.76
N SER A 86 -10.80 -10.21 8.96
CA SER A 86 -11.96 -11.05 8.66
C SER A 86 -12.13 -11.19 7.15
N TRP A 87 -11.88 -10.11 6.41
CA TRP A 87 -11.86 -10.09 4.95
C TRP A 87 -11.10 -8.87 4.42
N LEU A 88 -10.59 -9.01 3.20
CA LEU A 88 -9.89 -7.99 2.43
C LEU A 88 -10.35 -8.10 0.98
N ARG A 89 -10.88 -7.00 0.41
CA ARG A 89 -11.31 -6.94 -0.98
C ARG A 89 -10.10 -6.64 -1.87
N MET A 90 -9.77 -7.57 -2.78
CA MET A 90 -8.66 -7.36 -3.71
C MET A 90 -9.04 -6.55 -4.96
N THR A 91 -10.33 -6.31 -5.21
CA THR A 91 -10.85 -5.79 -6.49
C THR A 91 -10.98 -4.26 -6.57
N CYS A 92 -10.93 -3.54 -5.45
CA CYS A 92 -10.94 -2.07 -5.40
C CYS A 92 -9.61 -1.44 -5.83
N CYS A 93 -8.55 -2.26 -5.93
CA CYS A 93 -7.26 -1.87 -6.47
C CYS A 93 -7.25 -1.87 -8.00
N GLY A 94 -7.98 -0.94 -8.62
CA GLY A 94 -7.96 -0.74 -10.07
C GLY A 94 -6.63 -0.23 -10.64
N GLY A 95 -5.63 0.01 -9.79
CA GLY A 95 -4.30 0.48 -10.19
C GLY A 95 -3.22 -0.59 -10.01
N LEU A 96 -2.38 -0.74 -11.03
CA LEU A 96 -1.20 -1.62 -11.10
C LEU A 96 -0.24 -1.57 -9.87
N HIS A 97 -0.36 -0.59 -8.98
CA HIS A 97 0.55 -0.39 -7.84
C HIS A 97 0.39 -1.39 -6.69
N THR A 98 -0.83 -1.74 -6.26
CA THR A 98 -0.98 -2.70 -5.15
C THR A 98 -0.64 -4.11 -5.61
N LEU A 99 -0.87 -4.42 -6.90
CA LEU A 99 -0.42 -5.67 -7.51
C LEU A 99 1.10 -5.78 -7.52
N ALA A 100 1.83 -4.70 -7.83
CA ALA A 100 3.29 -4.70 -7.76
C ALA A 100 3.80 -4.90 -6.33
N PHE A 101 3.19 -4.24 -5.33
CA PHE A 101 3.55 -4.41 -3.93
C PHE A 101 3.27 -5.84 -3.44
N VAL A 102 2.05 -6.35 -3.63
CA VAL A 102 1.68 -7.70 -3.20
C VAL A 102 2.53 -8.75 -3.94
N HIS A 103 2.76 -8.59 -5.25
CA HIS A 103 3.60 -9.50 -6.02
C HIS A 103 5.07 -9.46 -5.57
N PHE A 104 5.63 -8.30 -5.22
CA PHE A 104 6.97 -8.21 -4.64
C PHE A 104 7.05 -9.02 -3.34
N PHE A 105 6.07 -8.89 -2.44
CA PHE A 105 6.06 -9.64 -1.18
C PHE A 105 5.85 -11.15 -1.38
N THR A 106 5.02 -11.59 -2.33
CA THR A 106 4.76 -13.03 -2.54
C THR A 106 5.81 -13.74 -3.40
N THR A 107 6.51 -13.04 -4.29
CA THR A 107 7.57 -13.66 -5.10
C THR A 107 8.91 -13.74 -4.37
N THR A 108 9.18 -12.82 -3.44
CA THR A 108 10.42 -12.83 -2.66
C THR A 108 10.39 -13.87 -1.54
N THR A 109 9.21 -14.27 -1.05
CA THR A 109 9.08 -15.33 -0.05
C THR A 109 9.38 -16.72 -0.62
N HIS A 110 9.07 -16.98 -1.90
CA HIS A 110 9.42 -18.24 -2.57
C HIS A 110 10.94 -18.42 -2.78
N ALA A 111 11.74 -17.36 -2.71
CA ALA A 111 13.18 -17.42 -2.95
C ALA A 111 14.02 -17.94 -1.76
N LYS A 112 13.40 -18.22 -0.60
CA LYS A 112 14.11 -18.68 0.61
C LYS A 112 13.91 -20.16 0.97
N ASP A 113 13.09 -20.90 0.23
CA ASP A 113 12.70 -22.28 0.58
C ASP A 113 13.31 -23.36 -0.32
N THR A 114 14.53 -23.12 -0.82
CA THR A 114 15.35 -24.13 -1.52
C THR A 114 16.79 -24.09 -1.02
N ARG A 115 16.99 -24.44 0.25
CA ARG A 115 18.26 -25.01 0.74
C ARG A 115 17.91 -26.13 1.72
N ASN A 116 17.76 -27.32 1.17
CA ASN A 116 18.03 -28.57 1.88
C ASN A 116 19.22 -29.21 1.18
#